data_AF-A0A537WBT7-F1
#
_entry.id   AF-A0A537WBT7-F1
#
_cell.length_a   1.000
_cell.length_b   1.000
_cell.length_c   1.000
_cell.angle_alpha   90.00
_cell.angle_beta   90.00
_cell.angle_gamma   90.00
#
_symmetry.space_group_name_H-M   'P 1'
#
loop_
_entity.id
_entity.type
_entity.pdbx_description
1 polymer ?
#
loop_
_entity_poly.entity_id
_entity_poly.type
_entity_poly.pdbx_seq_one_letter_code
_entity_poly.pdbx_strand_id
1 'polypeptide(L)'
;MPDWLIWAIVAVALAVGEIFTPGLFFLGPVAVAAVAAGVAAALGGGAVLQLILFIAGSLASLAFLRPLARAHLHLPAVLRTGTAALVGTRATVLQEGEVFEEGAQVEVAEIKGATALIYK
;
A
#
# COMPACT_ATOMS: atom_id res chain seq x y z
N MET A 1 -28.93 -12.21 -22.78
CA MET A 1 -27.68 -12.83 -22.28
C MET A 1 -28.00 -13.44 -20.92
N PRO A 2 -27.44 -14.60 -20.56
CA PRO A 2 -27.70 -15.19 -19.25
C PRO A 2 -27.09 -14.34 -18.13
N ASP A 3 -27.80 -14.18 -17.02
CA ASP A 3 -27.44 -13.25 -15.94
C ASP A 3 -26.05 -13.52 -15.34
N TRP A 4 -25.65 -14.78 -15.21
CA TRP A 4 -24.33 -15.17 -14.71
C TRP A 4 -23.20 -14.66 -15.62
N LEU A 5 -23.43 -14.57 -16.93
CA LEU A 5 -22.44 -14.08 -17.89
C LEU A 5 -22.21 -12.58 -17.74
N ILE A 6 -23.26 -11.82 -17.41
CA ILE A 6 -23.16 -10.38 -17.13
C ILE A 6 -22.22 -10.17 -15.95
N TRP A 7 -22.44 -10.89 -14.85
CA TRP A 7 -21.59 -10.81 -13.66
C TRP A 7 -20.16 -11.28 -13.89
N ALA A 8 -19.97 -12.32 -14.71
CA ALA A 8 -18.64 -12.77 -15.09
C ALA A 8 -17.87 -11.68 -15.87
N ILE A 9 -18.52 -11.01 -16.83
CA ILE A 9 -17.92 -9.89 -17.56
C ILE A 9 -17.57 -8.74 -16.62
N VAL A 10 -18.47 -8.39 -15.69
CA VAL A 10 -18.24 -7.34 -14.69
C VAL A 10 -17.04 -7.71 -13.79
N ALA A 11 -16.97 -8.94 -13.29
CA ALA A 11 -15.86 -9.39 -12.46
C ALA A 11 -14.51 -9.31 -13.20
N VAL A 12 -14.47 -9.72 -14.47
CA VAL A 12 -13.26 -9.63 -15.30
C VAL A 12 -12.88 -8.17 -15.55
N ALA A 13 -13.85 -7.31 -15.89
CA ALA A 13 -13.59 -5.89 -16.12
C ALA A 13 -13.04 -5.19 -14.85
N LEU A 14 -13.59 -5.52 -13.68
CA LEU A 14 -13.10 -5.01 -12.39
C LEU A 14 -11.68 -5.51 -12.08
N ALA A 15 -11.40 -6.80 -12.31
CA ALA A 15 -10.07 -7.37 -12.12
C ALA A 15 -9.02 -6.74 -13.06
N VAL A 16 -9.39 -6.53 -14.32
CA VAL A 16 -8.55 -5.83 -15.30
C VAL A 16 -8.33 -4.38 -14.88
N GLY A 17 -9.37 -3.69 -14.40
CA GLY A 17 -9.26 -2.32 -13.91
C GLY A 17 -8.30 -2.18 -12.72
N GLU A 18 -8.26 -3.17 -11.82
CA GLU A 18 -7.30 -3.20 -10.71
C GLU A 18 -5.84 -3.24 -11.20
N ILE A 19 -5.55 -3.95 -12.29
CA ILE A 19 -4.19 -4.03 -12.87
C ILE A 19 -3.68 -2.65 -13.32
N PHE A 20 -4.59 -1.80 -13.81
CA PHE A 20 -4.24 -0.43 -14.22
C PHE A 20 -4.10 0.54 -13.05
N THR A 21 -4.48 0.14 -11.83
CA THR A 21 -4.53 1.04 -10.67
C THR A 21 -3.78 0.49 -9.44
N PRO A 22 -2.52 0.04 -9.59
CA PRO A 22 -1.75 -0.55 -8.50
C PRO A 22 -1.54 0.48 -7.38
N GLY A 23 -2.17 0.25 -6.23
CA GLY A 23 -2.05 1.09 -5.04
C GLY A 23 -3.37 1.57 -4.43
N LEU A 24 -4.47 1.55 -5.20
CA LEU A 24 -5.79 1.91 -4.67
C LEU A 24 -6.55 0.69 -4.10
N PHE A 25 -6.29 -0.54 -4.57
CA PHE A 25 -6.91 -1.78 -4.06
C PHE A 25 -8.44 -1.67 -3.86
N PHE A 26 -9.11 -0.96 -4.76
CA PHE A 26 -10.55 -0.68 -4.67
C PHE A 26 -11.36 -1.61 -5.57
N LEU A 27 -10.82 -2.02 -6.73
CA LEU A 27 -11.55 -2.75 -7.75
C LEU A 27 -11.48 -4.26 -7.54
N GLY A 28 -10.33 -4.78 -7.09
CA GLY A 28 -10.15 -6.20 -6.77
C GLY A 28 -11.19 -6.76 -5.78
N PRO A 29 -11.44 -6.10 -4.63
CA PRO A 29 -12.44 -6.53 -3.66
C PRO A 29 -13.89 -6.53 -4.18
N VAL A 30 -14.20 -5.57 -5.04
CA VAL A 30 -15.51 -5.44 -5.69
C VAL A 30 -15.67 -6.53 -6.75
N ALA A 31 -14.57 -6.94 -7.41
CA ALA A 31 -14.58 -8.08 -8.34
C ALA A 31 -14.98 -9.38 -7.64
N VAL A 32 -14.51 -9.63 -6.42
CA VAL A 32 -14.90 -10.81 -5.63
C VAL A 32 -16.40 -10.79 -5.31
N ALA A 33 -16.97 -9.63 -5.00
CA ALA A 33 -18.41 -9.48 -4.79
C ALA A 33 -19.21 -9.73 -6.09
N ALA A 34 -18.69 -9.29 -7.25
CA ALA A 34 -19.31 -9.58 -8.55
C ALA A 34 -19.32 -11.09 -8.86
N VAL A 35 -18.25 -11.82 -8.52
CA VAL A 35 -18.20 -13.29 -8.65
C VAL A 35 -19.28 -13.94 -7.79
N ALA A 36 -19.44 -13.52 -6.53
CA ALA A 36 -20.49 -14.05 -5.64
C ALA A 36 -21.91 -13.82 -6.20
N ALA A 37 -22.17 -12.64 -6.75
CA ALA A 37 -23.43 -12.34 -7.43
C ALA A 37 -23.63 -13.20 -8.69
N GLY A 38 -22.57 -13.46 -9.46
CA GLY A 38 -22.59 -14.35 -10.61
C GLY A 38 -22.88 -15.81 -10.25
N VAL A 39 -22.35 -16.30 -9.13
CA VAL A 39 -22.68 -17.64 -8.60
C VAL A 39 -24.16 -17.72 -8.22
N ALA A 40 -24.69 -16.70 -7.54
CA ALA A 40 -26.12 -16.66 -7.21
C ALA A 40 -27.00 -16.62 -8.46
N ALA A 41 -26.58 -15.91 -9.51
CA ALA A 41 -27.25 -15.90 -10.80
C ALA A 41 -27.21 -17.29 -11.49
N ALA A 42 -26.08 -17.99 -11.43
CA ALA A 42 -25.92 -19.34 -11.98
C ALA A 42 -26.81 -20.38 -11.27
N LEU A 43 -27.08 -20.17 -9.98
CA LEU A 43 -27.99 -20.99 -9.18
C LEU A 43 -29.47 -20.64 -9.40
N GLY A 44 -29.79 -19.71 -10.31
CA GLY A 44 -31.16 -19.28 -10.59
C GLY A 44 -31.73 -18.27 -9.60
N GLY A 45 -30.88 -17.62 -8.80
CA GLY A 45 -31.29 -16.55 -7.89
C GLY A 45 -31.84 -15.34 -8.66
N GLY A 46 -32.96 -14.79 -8.21
CA GLY A 46 -33.58 -13.63 -8.85
C GLY A 46 -32.71 -12.37 -8.82
N ALA A 47 -32.96 -11.44 -9.75
CA ALA A 47 -32.15 -10.23 -9.93
C ALA A 47 -31.96 -9.40 -8.64
N VAL A 48 -32.99 -9.33 -7.79
CA VAL A 48 -32.93 -8.63 -6.49
C VAL A 48 -31.91 -9.26 -5.55
N LEU A 49 -31.84 -10.60 -5.49
CA LEU A 49 -30.88 -11.30 -4.64
C LEU A 49 -29.45 -11.07 -5.12
N GLN A 50 -29.24 -11.09 -6.44
CA GLN A 50 -27.93 -10.83 -7.05
C GLN A 50 -27.44 -9.41 -6.70
N LEU A 51 -28.32 -8.40 -6.82
CA LEU A 51 -28.01 -7.02 -6.47
C LEU A 51 -27.69 -6.85 -4.98
N ILE A 52 -28.47 -7.47 -4.10
CA ILE A 52 -28.21 -7.44 -2.65
C ILE A 52 -26.85 -8.05 -2.34
N LEU A 53 -26.54 -9.22 -2.91
CA LEU A 53 -25.24 -9.88 -2.71
C LEU A 53 -24.08 -9.03 -3.22
N PHE A 54 -24.24 -8.40 -4.38
CA PHE A 54 -23.21 -7.54 -4.94
C PHE A 54 -22.98 -6.29 -4.08
N ILE A 55 -24.05 -5.59 -3.69
CA ILE A 55 -23.95 -4.37 -2.89
C ILE A 55 -23.38 -4.69 -1.50
N ALA A 56 -23.97 -5.69 -0.81
CA ALA A 56 -23.53 -6.08 0.52
C ALA A 56 -22.10 -6.63 0.49
N GLY A 57 -21.77 -7.46 -0.50
CA GLY A 57 -20.43 -8.01 -0.69
C GLY A 57 -19.38 -6.93 -0.99
N SER A 58 -19.71 -5.94 -1.80
CA SER A 58 -18.81 -4.82 -2.13
C SER A 58 -18.59 -3.93 -0.91
N LEU A 59 -19.66 -3.56 -0.19
CA LEU A 59 -19.55 -2.78 1.04
C LEU A 59 -18.76 -3.51 2.12
N ALA A 60 -19.02 -4.81 2.29
CA ALA A 60 -18.27 -5.64 3.21
C ALA A 60 -16.79 -5.72 2.81
N SER A 61 -16.48 -6.04 1.55
CA SER A 61 -15.09 -6.17 1.11
C SER A 61 -14.32 -4.85 1.29
N LEU A 62 -14.93 -3.71 0.96
CA LEU A 62 -14.37 -2.38 1.19
C LEU A 62 -14.20 -2.08 2.69
N ALA A 63 -15.19 -2.37 3.53
CA ALA A 63 -15.12 -2.11 4.96
C ALA A 63 -14.02 -2.93 5.64
N PHE A 64 -13.84 -4.19 5.24
CA PHE A 64 -12.79 -5.07 5.77
C PHE A 64 -11.39 -4.76 5.22
N LEU A 65 -11.29 -4.30 3.97
CA LEU A 65 -9.99 -4.03 3.34
C LEU A 65 -9.47 -2.62 3.56
N ARG A 66 -10.33 -1.64 3.86
CA ARG A 66 -9.91 -0.29 4.24
C ARG A 66 -8.93 -0.24 5.44
N PRO A 67 -9.14 -0.98 6.55
CA PRO A 67 -8.15 -1.05 7.63
C PRO A 67 -6.86 -1.77 7.19
N LEU A 68 -6.95 -2.77 6.32
CA LEU A 68 -5.79 -3.53 5.85
C LEU A 68 -4.92 -2.73 4.87
N ALA A 69 -5.54 -1.97 3.95
CA ALA A 69 -4.85 -1.05 3.05
C ALA A 69 -4.19 0.09 3.82
N ARG A 70 -4.87 0.66 4.84
CA ARG A 70 -4.25 1.66 5.72
C ARG A 70 -3.11 1.08 6.55
N ALA A 71 -3.24 -0.15 7.06
CA ALA A 71 -2.19 -0.80 7.83
C ALA A 71 -0.91 -1.02 7.01
N HIS A 72 -1.03 -1.36 5.72
CA HIS A 72 0.13 -1.53 4.84
C HIS A 72 0.70 -0.20 4.30
N LEU A 73 -0.10 0.87 4.22
CA LEU A 73 0.39 2.21 3.88
C LEU A 73 1.07 2.94 5.04
N HIS A 74 0.87 2.48 6.29
CA HIS A 74 1.72 2.89 7.42
C HIS A 74 3.03 2.10 7.35
N LEU A 75 3.79 2.35 6.28
CA LEU A 75 5.19 1.97 6.24
C LEU A 75 5.85 2.61 7.46
N PRO A 76 6.40 1.83 8.41
CA PRO A 76 7.13 2.39 9.53
C PRO A 76 8.21 3.32 8.96
N ALA A 77 8.46 4.45 9.61
CA ALA A 77 9.51 5.42 9.25
C ALA A 77 10.96 4.85 9.29
N VAL A 78 11.10 3.52 9.27
CA VAL A 78 12.31 2.70 9.37
C VAL A 78 13.01 2.55 8.01
N LEU A 79 12.41 3.02 6.92
CA LEU A 79 13.07 3.13 5.61
C LEU A 79 13.59 4.55 5.32
N ARG A 80 14.06 5.27 6.35
CA ARG A 80 14.93 6.43 6.11
C ARG A 80 16.27 5.89 5.61
N THR A 81 16.51 5.96 4.31
CA THR A 81 17.78 5.61 3.68
C THR A 81 18.58 6.89 3.40
N GLY A 82 19.91 6.77 3.22
CA GLY A 82 20.78 7.93 2.95
C GLY A 82 20.90 8.89 4.13
N THR A 83 20.94 10.20 3.86
CA THR A 83 21.14 11.25 4.87
C THR A 83 20.04 11.30 5.93
N ALA A 84 18.83 10.86 5.60
CA ALA A 84 17.70 10.83 6.53
C ALA A 84 17.92 9.83 7.70
N ALA A 85 18.75 8.80 7.51
CA ALA A 85 19.12 7.86 8.57
C ALA A 85 20.07 8.46 9.63
N LEU A 86 20.81 9.52 9.25
CA LEU A 86 21.82 10.16 10.09
C LEU A 86 21.22 11.23 11.03
N VAL A 87 19.92 11.53 10.87
CA VAL A 87 19.23 12.53 11.70
C VAL A 87 19.00 11.94 13.10
N GLY A 88 19.74 12.43 14.10
CA GLY A 88 19.61 12.05 15.51
C GLY A 88 20.62 11.00 16.00
N THR A 89 21.55 10.55 15.15
CA THR A 89 22.64 9.63 15.54
C THR A 89 23.84 10.38 16.13
N ARG A 90 24.51 9.77 17.12
CA ARG A 90 25.75 10.32 17.71
C ARG A 90 26.93 10.06 16.78
N ALA A 91 27.76 11.07 16.56
CA ALA A 91 29.03 10.97 15.85
C ALA A 91 30.20 11.23 16.79
N THR A 92 31.35 10.61 16.54
CA THR A 92 32.59 10.82 17.27
C THR A 92 33.59 11.53 16.38
N VAL A 93 34.20 12.60 16.90
CA VAL A 93 35.23 13.38 16.19
C VAL A 93 36.54 12.58 16.18
N LEU A 94 37.15 12.41 15.01
CA LEU A 94 38.41 11.67 14.85
C LEU A 94 39.65 12.54 14.88
N GLN A 95 39.51 13.84 14.63
CA GLN A 95 40.59 14.80 14.77
C GLN A 95 40.47 15.50 16.12
N GLU A 96 41.30 15.08 17.06
CA GLU A 96 41.32 15.63 18.41
C GLU A 96 41.60 17.14 18.37
N GLY A 97 40.72 17.92 19.01
CA GLY A 97 40.86 19.37 19.15
C GLY A 97 39.94 20.24 18.30
N GLU A 98 39.14 19.65 17.40
CA GLU A 98 38.13 20.40 16.62
C GLU A 98 36.71 20.16 17.15
N VAL A 99 36.00 21.24 17.43
CA VAL A 99 34.60 21.24 17.85
C VAL A 99 33.80 21.98 16.78
N PHE A 100 32.75 21.34 16.27
CA PHE A 100 31.83 21.96 15.32
C PHE A 100 30.65 22.58 16.07
N GLU A 101 30.22 23.77 15.65
CA GLU A 101 29.00 24.37 16.17
C GLU A 101 27.76 23.61 15.67
N GLU A 102 26.71 23.60 16.49
CA GLU A 102 25.44 22.98 16.14
C GLU A 102 24.85 23.68 14.90
N GLY A 103 24.64 22.92 13.82
CA GLY A 103 24.16 23.45 12.53
C GLY A 103 25.23 23.73 11.48
N ALA A 104 26.51 23.48 11.76
CA ALA A 104 27.57 23.55 10.75
C ALA A 104 27.35 22.53 9.60
N GLN A 105 27.53 22.97 8.36
CA GLN A 105 27.54 22.07 7.20
C GLN A 105 28.90 21.39 7.08
N VAL A 106 28.89 20.06 6.92
CA VAL A 106 30.10 19.23 6.89
C VAL A 106 29.99 18.20 5.76
N GLU A 107 31.12 17.89 5.11
CA GLU A 107 31.18 16.90 4.05
C GLU A 107 31.47 15.51 4.64
N VAL A 108 30.54 14.57 4.45
CA VAL A 108 30.69 13.18 4.92
C VAL A 108 31.44 12.37 3.87
N ALA A 109 32.61 11.89 4.25
CA ALA A 109 33.54 11.19 3.41
C ALA A 109 33.34 9.67 3.34
N GLU A 110 32.97 9.02 4.44
CA GLU A 110 32.73 7.57 4.46
C GLU A 110 31.75 7.20 5.57
N ILE A 111 30.81 6.28 5.31
CA ILE A 111 29.89 5.74 6.31
C ILE A 111 30.15 4.23 6.47
N LYS A 112 30.81 3.82 7.56
CA LYS A 112 30.97 2.40 7.92
C LYS A 112 30.00 2.03 9.04
N GLY A 113 28.93 1.29 8.70
CA GLY A 113 28.06 0.67 9.69
C GLY A 113 27.48 1.62 10.76
N ALA A 114 27.25 2.89 10.41
CA ALA A 114 26.83 4.02 11.27
C ALA A 114 27.95 4.94 11.82
N THR A 115 29.18 4.88 11.32
CA THR A 115 30.24 5.87 11.61
C THR A 115 30.54 6.72 10.37
N ALA A 116 30.31 8.02 10.45
CA ALA A 116 30.62 8.99 9.39
C ALA A 116 32.01 9.62 9.60
N LEU A 117 32.90 9.51 8.61
CA LEU A 117 34.15 10.28 8.49
C LEU A 117 33.81 11.63 7.86
N ILE A 118 34.33 12.74 8.38
CA ILE A 118 34.13 14.09 7.78
C ILE A 118 35.49 14.64 7.33
N TYR A 119 35.56 15.16 6.12
CA TYR A 119 36.72 15.91 5.61
C TYR A 119 36.32 17.35 5.29
N LYS A 120 37.34 18.19 5.08
CA LYS A 120 37.24 19.60 4.72
C LYS A 120 37.50 19.81 3.23
#